data_AF-A0A453HEG4-F1
#
_entry.id   AF-A0A453HEG4-F1
#
_cell.length_a   1.000
_cell.length_b   1.000
_cell.length_c   1.000
_cell.angle_alpha   90.00
_cell.angle_beta   90.00
_cell.angle_gamma   90.00
#
_symmetry.space_group_name_H-M   'P 1'
#
loop_
_entity.id
_entity.type
_entity.pdbx_description
1 polymer ?
#
loop_
_entity_poly.entity_id
_entity_poly.type
_entity_poly.pdbx_seq_one_letter_code
_entity_poly.pdbx_strand_id
1 'polypeptide(L)'
;MGIMIFNIGGRPGQGVCERLFLRRGFHISKLWQTKIMQAADTDISALVEIEQNSPHPFEFFMDLVGDQSVSARTAQAYMKSGGRVSHALSVYSCQLHKPIQVKKLFEILKDGFNEISSSLDLSFDNDSVAAEKMAFLVYLASFLKENKSNPCEPPFGCLNFRNLVAEFMKSYYNIPSTSDNVAVFPSRAVAIEISLRLFSPALAIVDEHLTRHLPKQWLTSSAIEGRADCDRAKDTVLVIEVPRQSDLLIELIRKLKPQVVVTGMAKFEAITSAALVNILSATRDVGS
;
A
#
# COMPACT_ATOMS: atom_id res chain seq x y z
N MET A 1 -8.54 30.84 -6.40
CA MET A 1 -8.50 29.39 -6.09
C MET A 1 -9.73 28.77 -6.74
N GLY A 2 -9.57 27.74 -7.58
CA GLY A 2 -10.70 27.18 -8.34
C GLY A 2 -11.48 26.19 -7.49
N ILE A 3 -12.81 26.35 -7.42
CA ILE A 3 -13.73 25.42 -6.77
C ILE A 3 -14.53 24.73 -7.87
N MET A 4 -14.62 23.40 -7.81
CA MET A 4 -15.48 22.62 -8.69
C MET A 4 -16.62 22.03 -7.90
N ILE A 5 -17.84 22.18 -8.41
CA ILE A 5 -19.04 21.61 -7.80
C ILE A 5 -19.44 20.40 -8.63
N PHE A 6 -19.53 19.24 -7.99
CA PHE A 6 -19.94 17.99 -8.62
C PHE A 6 -21.25 17.52 -8.03
N ASN A 7 -22.25 17.31 -8.88
CA ASN A 7 -23.48 16.61 -8.54
C ASN A 7 -23.34 15.13 -8.94
N ILE A 8 -23.34 14.23 -7.97
CA ILE A 8 -23.02 12.81 -8.17
C ILE A 8 -24.16 11.96 -7.64
N GLY A 9 -24.72 11.14 -8.53
CA GLY A 9 -25.59 10.05 -8.12
C GLY A 9 -24.75 8.97 -7.42
N GLY A 10 -25.01 8.75 -6.14
CA GLY A 10 -24.36 7.76 -5.27
C GLY A 10 -24.77 6.34 -5.58
N ARG A 11 -24.85 5.96 -6.86
CA ARG A 11 -25.01 4.57 -7.26
C ARG A 11 -23.73 3.81 -6.89
N PRO A 12 -22.50 4.25 -7.26
CA PRO A 12 -21.33 3.82 -6.53
C PRO A 12 -21.47 4.30 -5.09
N GLY A 13 -21.10 3.46 -4.13
CA GLY A 13 -21.24 3.83 -2.73
C GLY A 13 -20.53 5.14 -2.38
N GLN A 14 -21.06 5.85 -1.39
CA GLN A 14 -20.56 7.17 -1.02
C GLN A 14 -19.04 7.19 -0.79
N GLY A 15 -18.53 6.21 -0.05
CA GLY A 15 -17.09 6.09 0.19
C GLY A 15 -16.26 5.92 -1.09
N VAL A 16 -16.82 5.27 -2.12
CA VAL A 16 -16.18 5.12 -3.44
C VAL A 16 -16.13 6.48 -4.15
N CYS A 17 -17.24 7.23 -4.15
CA CYS A 17 -17.32 8.55 -4.75
C CYS A 17 -16.33 9.54 -4.09
N GLU A 18 -16.29 9.58 -2.76
CA GLU A 18 -15.37 10.46 -2.02
C GLU A 18 -13.91 10.08 -2.31
N ARG A 19 -13.59 8.78 -2.28
CA ARG A 19 -12.26 8.27 -2.55
C ARG A 19 -11.76 8.61 -3.95
N LEU A 20 -12.63 8.71 -4.95
CA LEU A 20 -12.27 9.11 -6.31
C LEU A 20 -11.63 10.51 -6.35
N PHE A 21 -12.14 11.45 -5.55
CA PHE A 21 -11.60 12.79 -5.45
C PHE A 21 -10.37 12.83 -4.56
N LEU A 22 -10.47 12.27 -3.35
CA LEU A 22 -9.40 12.30 -2.35
C LEU A 22 -8.09 11.74 -2.92
N ARG A 23 -8.14 10.59 -3.60
CA ARG A 23 -6.95 9.97 -4.20
C ARG A 23 -6.29 10.78 -5.30
N ARG A 24 -6.98 11.79 -5.84
CA ARG A 24 -6.46 12.71 -6.87
C ARG A 24 -5.98 14.04 -6.27
N GLY A 25 -5.94 14.13 -4.94
CA GLY A 25 -5.45 15.31 -4.21
C GLY A 25 -6.51 16.39 -4.04
N PHE A 26 -7.79 16.07 -4.19
CA PHE A 26 -8.87 17.00 -3.89
C PHE A 26 -9.19 17.00 -2.40
N HIS A 27 -9.31 18.19 -1.83
CA HIS A 27 -10.11 18.40 -0.63
C HIS A 27 -11.59 18.42 -1.03
N ILE A 28 -12.42 17.67 -0.33
CA ILE A 28 -13.85 17.59 -0.60
C ILE A 28 -14.65 18.07 0.61
N SER A 29 -15.73 18.79 0.33
CA SER A 29 -16.73 19.13 1.33
C SER A 29 -18.10 18.76 0.78
N LYS A 30 -18.84 17.94 1.51
CA LYS A 30 -20.22 17.61 1.15
C LYS A 30 -21.09 18.84 1.42
N LEU A 31 -21.62 19.45 0.37
CA LEU A 31 -22.47 20.63 0.48
C LEU A 31 -23.93 20.25 0.76
N TRP A 32 -24.38 19.15 0.15
CA TRP A 32 -25.75 18.69 0.25
C TRP A 32 -25.85 17.22 -0.12
N GLN A 33 -26.85 16.54 0.45
CA GLN A 33 -27.19 15.17 0.13
C GLN A 33 -28.69 14.95 0.30
N THR A 34 -29.29 14.19 -0.61
CA THR A 34 -30.64 13.66 -0.46
C THR A 34 -30.71 12.23 -0.97
N LYS A 35 -31.84 11.56 -0.78
CA LYS A 35 -32.17 10.32 -1.47
C LYS A 35 -33.28 10.61 -2.49
N ILE A 36 -33.16 10.02 -3.68
CA ILE A 36 -34.14 10.20 -4.75
C ILE A 36 -34.67 8.83 -5.11
N MET A 37 -36.00 8.74 -5.21
CA MET A 37 -36.67 7.52 -5.67
C MET A 37 -36.18 7.17 -7.06
N GLN A 38 -35.79 5.91 -7.25
CA GLN A 38 -35.48 5.38 -8.56
C GLN A 38 -36.76 5.40 -9.39
N ALA A 39 -36.66 5.91 -10.62
CA ALA A 39 -37.79 5.86 -11.54
C ALA A 39 -38.15 4.40 -11.82
N ALA A 40 -39.46 4.11 -11.86
CA ALA A 40 -39.98 2.73 -11.90
C ALA A 40 -39.58 1.97 -13.17
N ASP A 41 -39.23 2.69 -14.23
CA ASP A 41 -38.79 2.20 -15.53
C ASP A 41 -37.27 2.08 -15.66
N THR A 42 -36.49 2.50 -14.65
CA THR A 42 -35.03 2.40 -14.75
C THR A 42 -34.58 0.96 -14.58
N ASP A 43 -34.00 0.39 -15.63
CA ASP A 43 -33.30 -0.87 -15.54
C ASP A 43 -31.94 -0.71 -14.85
N ILE A 44 -31.72 -1.48 -13.81
CA ILE A 44 -30.46 -1.55 -13.05
C ILE A 44 -29.70 -2.86 -13.28
N SER A 45 -30.13 -3.70 -14.23
CA SER A 45 -29.48 -4.98 -14.58
C SER A 45 -27.99 -4.85 -14.87
N ALA A 46 -27.59 -3.82 -15.62
CA ALA A 46 -26.20 -3.52 -15.91
C ALA A 46 -25.36 -3.26 -14.64
N LEU A 47 -25.96 -2.65 -13.60
CA LEU A 47 -25.29 -2.41 -12.33
C LEU A 47 -25.09 -3.71 -11.54
N VAL A 48 -26.05 -4.63 -11.62
CA VAL A 48 -25.92 -5.98 -11.03
C VAL A 48 -24.77 -6.75 -11.69
N GLU A 49 -24.63 -6.65 -13.02
CA GLU A 49 -23.54 -7.29 -13.76
C GLU A 49 -22.17 -6.68 -13.40
N ILE A 50 -22.08 -5.36 -13.29
CA ILE A 50 -20.85 -4.69 -12.85
C ILE A 50 -20.49 -5.12 -11.42
N GLU A 51 -21.47 -5.19 -10.51
CA GLU A 51 -21.26 -5.60 -9.12
C GLU A 51 -20.74 -7.03 -8.98
N GLN A 52 -21.07 -7.94 -9.91
CA GLN A 52 -20.52 -9.31 -9.91
C GLN A 52 -19.02 -9.36 -10.23
N ASN A 53 -18.54 -8.40 -11.02
CA ASN A 53 -17.17 -8.35 -11.51
C ASN A 53 -16.32 -7.28 -10.82
N SER A 54 -16.90 -6.56 -9.85
CA SER A 54 -16.28 -5.43 -9.16
C SER A 54 -16.25 -5.66 -7.65
N PRO A 55 -15.16 -5.31 -6.96
CA PRO A 55 -15.10 -5.34 -5.49
C PRO A 55 -15.89 -4.19 -4.85
N HIS A 56 -16.45 -3.26 -5.64
CA HIS A 56 -17.14 -2.07 -5.15
C HIS A 56 -18.67 -2.26 -5.22
N PRO A 57 -19.37 -2.37 -4.09
CA PRO A 57 -20.82 -2.49 -4.07
C PRO A 57 -21.48 -1.19 -4.49
N PHE A 58 -22.63 -1.30 -5.16
CA PHE A 58 -23.52 -0.16 -5.35
C PHE A 58 -24.35 0.07 -4.09
N GLU A 59 -24.76 1.31 -3.83
CA GLU A 59 -25.59 1.68 -2.68
C GLU A 59 -26.99 2.09 -3.12
N PHE A 60 -27.97 1.25 -2.79
CA PHE A 60 -29.40 1.55 -2.90
C PHE A 60 -30.05 1.53 -1.52
N PHE A 61 -31.20 2.17 -1.39
CA PHE A 61 -32.00 2.17 -0.16
C PHE A 61 -33.42 1.71 -0.49
N MET A 62 -34.06 1.00 0.43
CA MET A 62 -35.43 0.50 0.22
C MET A 62 -36.51 1.56 0.46
N ASP A 63 -36.13 2.72 1.01
CA ASP A 63 -36.99 3.88 1.21
C ASP A 63 -36.17 5.18 1.17
N LEU A 64 -36.76 6.32 1.53
CA LEU A 64 -36.07 7.62 1.54
C LEU A 64 -35.44 7.99 2.90
N VAL A 65 -35.72 7.23 3.97
CA VAL A 65 -35.39 7.59 5.35
C VAL A 65 -34.28 6.71 5.91
N GLY A 66 -34.35 5.40 5.67
CA GLY A 66 -33.43 4.38 6.16
C GLY A 66 -32.03 4.54 5.60
N ASP A 67 -31.03 4.45 6.47
CA ASP A 67 -29.61 4.65 6.15
C ASP A 67 -28.86 3.35 5.84
N GLN A 68 -29.53 2.21 5.98
CA GLN A 68 -28.96 0.94 5.61
C GLN A 68 -29.02 0.76 4.10
N SER A 69 -27.85 0.75 3.45
CA SER A 69 -27.76 0.47 2.02
C SER A 69 -27.88 -1.03 1.73
N VAL A 70 -28.36 -1.32 0.52
CA VAL A 70 -28.42 -2.65 -0.08
C VAL A 70 -27.71 -2.66 -1.43
N SER A 71 -27.21 -3.83 -1.83
CA SER A 71 -26.51 -4.02 -3.10
C SER A 71 -27.42 -3.87 -4.32
N ALA A 72 -26.84 -3.71 -5.51
CA ALA A 72 -27.60 -3.67 -6.76
C ALA A 72 -28.44 -4.94 -6.96
N ARG A 73 -27.89 -6.12 -6.61
CA ARG A 73 -28.60 -7.41 -6.72
C ARG A 73 -29.86 -7.43 -5.85
N THR A 74 -29.74 -7.01 -4.59
CA THR A 74 -30.87 -6.97 -3.65
C THR A 74 -31.90 -5.94 -4.08
N ALA A 75 -31.44 -4.76 -4.53
CA ALA A 75 -32.32 -3.73 -5.06
C ALA A 75 -33.12 -4.22 -6.27
N GLN A 76 -32.48 -4.93 -7.21
CA GLN A 76 -33.15 -5.47 -8.39
C GLN A 76 -34.21 -6.53 -8.01
N ALA A 77 -33.88 -7.43 -7.09
CA ALA A 77 -34.84 -8.42 -6.60
C ALA A 77 -36.05 -7.75 -5.93
N TYR A 78 -35.81 -6.74 -5.08
CA TYR A 78 -36.87 -6.00 -4.41
C TYR A 78 -37.78 -5.24 -5.39
N MET A 79 -37.19 -4.59 -6.41
CA MET A 79 -37.95 -3.92 -7.47
C MET A 79 -38.83 -4.89 -8.26
N LYS A 80 -38.31 -6.08 -8.61
CA LYS A 80 -39.07 -7.13 -9.31
C LYS A 80 -40.25 -7.67 -8.48
N SER A 81 -40.17 -7.58 -7.16
CA SER A 81 -41.27 -7.92 -6.25
C SER A 81 -42.28 -6.79 -6.03
N GLY A 82 -42.18 -5.68 -6.78
CA GLY A 82 -43.07 -4.52 -6.65
C GLY A 82 -42.61 -3.49 -5.61
N GLY A 83 -41.45 -3.69 -4.99
CA GLY A 83 -40.80 -2.73 -4.12
C GLY A 83 -40.29 -1.52 -4.90
N ARG A 84 -40.05 -0.40 -4.21
CA ARG A 84 -39.41 0.79 -4.78
C ARG A 84 -38.11 1.03 -4.06
N VAL A 85 -37.06 1.38 -4.80
CA VAL A 85 -35.75 1.72 -4.23
C VAL A 85 -35.43 3.19 -4.46
N SER A 86 -34.53 3.73 -3.67
CA SER A 86 -33.94 5.06 -3.85
C SER A 86 -32.42 4.94 -3.89
N HIS A 87 -31.77 6.00 -4.35
CA HIS A 87 -30.31 6.14 -4.32
C HIS A 87 -29.94 7.52 -3.78
N ALA A 88 -28.72 7.63 -3.23
CA ALA A 88 -28.23 8.92 -2.77
C ALA A 88 -27.90 9.84 -3.95
N LEU A 89 -28.18 11.13 -3.80
CA LEU A 89 -27.66 12.19 -4.65
C LEU A 89 -26.88 13.14 -3.75
N SER A 90 -25.58 13.29 -4.03
CA SER A 90 -24.68 14.11 -3.22
C SER A 90 -24.06 15.20 -4.07
N VAL A 91 -24.03 16.42 -3.52
CA VAL A 91 -23.30 17.55 -4.08
C VAL A 91 -22.02 17.78 -3.28
N TYR A 92 -20.89 17.68 -3.95
CA TYR A 92 -19.57 17.92 -3.36
C TYR A 92 -18.97 19.21 -3.92
N SER A 93 -18.40 20.00 -3.03
CA SER A 93 -17.40 21.03 -3.37
C SER A 93 -16.03 20.38 -3.34
N CYS A 94 -15.32 20.40 -4.46
CA CYS A 94 -13.99 19.84 -4.59
C CYS A 94 -12.99 20.95 -4.90
N GLN A 95 -11.90 20.98 -4.14
CA GLN A 95 -10.80 21.92 -4.32
C GLN A 95 -9.49 21.16 -4.45
N LEU A 96 -8.74 21.41 -5.51
CA LEU A 96 -7.47 20.72 -5.71
C LEU A 96 -6.42 21.26 -4.73
N HIS A 97 -5.86 20.37 -3.91
CA HIS A 97 -4.74 20.70 -3.03
C HIS A 97 -3.51 21.03 -3.89
N LYS A 98 -2.86 22.18 -3.63
CA LYS A 98 -1.64 22.65 -4.33
C LYS A 98 -1.68 22.42 -5.86
N PRO A 99 -2.58 23.09 -6.60
CA PRO A 99 -2.89 22.76 -7.99
C PRO A 99 -1.68 22.82 -8.93
N ILE A 100 -0.73 23.72 -8.68
CA ILE A 100 0.51 23.84 -9.47
C ILE A 100 1.38 22.59 -9.31
N GLN A 101 1.54 22.09 -8.08
CA GLN A 101 2.36 20.91 -7.80
C GLN A 101 1.70 19.65 -8.36
N VAL A 102 0.39 19.48 -8.15
CA VAL A 102 -0.35 18.34 -8.72
C VAL A 102 -0.29 18.35 -10.25
N LYS A 103 -0.49 19.51 -10.88
CA LYS A 103 -0.33 19.64 -12.34
C LYS A 103 1.06 19.21 -12.79
N LYS A 104 2.12 19.74 -12.17
CA LYS A 104 3.51 19.39 -12.49
C LYS A 104 3.77 17.88 -12.33
N LEU A 105 3.27 17.27 -11.26
CA LEU A 105 3.40 15.83 -11.04
C LEU A 105 2.76 15.02 -12.17
N PHE A 106 1.49 15.29 -12.50
CA PHE A 106 0.81 14.56 -13.56
C PHE A 106 1.36 14.86 -14.96
N GLU A 107 1.94 16.03 -15.20
CA GLU A 107 2.71 16.30 -16.44
C GLU A 107 3.96 15.45 -16.54
N ILE A 108 4.68 15.24 -15.43
CA ILE A 108 5.84 14.34 -15.39
C ILE A 108 5.41 12.89 -15.65
N LEU A 109 4.33 12.43 -15.02
CA LEU A 109 3.89 11.04 -15.09
C LEU A 109 3.33 10.62 -16.46
N LYS A 110 2.85 11.57 -17.27
CA LYS A 110 2.40 11.29 -18.65
C LYS A 110 3.51 10.72 -19.53
N ASP A 111 4.75 11.08 -19.27
CA ASP A 111 5.91 10.70 -20.06
C ASP A 111 6.57 9.42 -19.50
N GLY A 112 5.88 8.29 -19.60
CA GLY A 112 6.45 6.96 -19.30
C GLY A 112 6.05 6.31 -17.98
N PHE A 113 5.16 6.93 -17.19
CA PHE A 113 4.69 6.40 -15.90
C PHE A 113 3.16 6.21 -15.83
N ASN A 114 2.54 5.79 -16.93
CA ASN A 114 1.07 5.69 -17.04
C ASN A 114 0.45 4.74 -15.99
N GLU A 115 1.11 3.63 -15.67
CA GLU A 115 0.65 2.70 -14.62
C GLU A 115 0.70 3.31 -13.21
N ILE A 116 1.69 4.18 -12.96
CA ILE A 116 1.80 4.91 -11.69
C ILE A 116 0.71 5.97 -11.61
N SER A 117 0.44 6.70 -12.70
CA SER A 117 -0.58 7.75 -12.76
C SER A 117 -1.99 7.25 -12.39
N SER A 118 -2.32 5.99 -12.70
CA SER A 118 -3.61 5.38 -12.36
C SER A 118 -3.68 4.83 -10.93
N SER A 119 -2.53 4.44 -10.35
CA SER A 119 -2.43 3.82 -9.02
C SER A 119 -2.11 4.82 -7.91
N LEU A 120 -1.50 5.97 -8.23
CA LEU A 120 -1.11 6.99 -7.26
C LEU A 120 -2.31 7.45 -6.43
N ASP A 121 -2.12 7.47 -5.11
CA ASP A 121 -3.09 7.92 -4.12
C ASP A 121 -2.53 9.15 -3.41
N LEU A 122 -3.17 10.29 -3.63
CA LEU A 122 -2.84 11.59 -3.06
C LEU A 122 -3.80 11.99 -1.94
N SER A 123 -4.46 11.01 -1.30
CA SER A 123 -5.21 11.26 -0.07
C SER A 123 -4.25 11.49 1.10
N PHE A 124 -4.53 12.52 1.89
CA PHE A 124 -3.76 12.87 3.07
C PHE A 124 -4.73 13.18 4.21
N ASP A 125 -4.44 12.67 5.40
CA ASP A 125 -5.24 12.94 6.60
C ASP A 125 -5.00 14.35 7.16
N ASN A 126 -3.84 14.96 6.84
CA ASN A 126 -3.44 16.28 7.32
C ASN A 126 -2.87 17.14 6.16
N ASP A 127 -3.41 18.35 6.00
CA ASP A 127 -3.01 19.30 4.96
C ASP A 127 -1.57 19.81 5.09
N SER A 128 -1.01 19.92 6.32
CA SER A 128 0.39 20.34 6.48
C SER A 128 1.34 19.27 5.93
N VAL A 129 1.02 18.01 6.22
CA VAL A 129 1.73 16.83 5.72
C VAL A 129 1.59 16.70 4.20
N ALA A 130 0.42 17.02 3.65
CA ALA A 130 0.15 16.96 2.22
C ALA A 130 1.10 17.84 1.41
N ALA A 131 1.37 19.06 1.89
CA ALA A 131 2.23 20.01 1.17
C ALA A 131 3.68 19.53 1.05
N GLU A 132 4.25 19.01 2.14
CA GLU A 132 5.63 18.50 2.16
C GLU A 132 5.78 17.22 1.34
N LYS A 133 4.85 16.27 1.50
CA LYS A 133 4.82 15.04 0.71
C LYS A 133 4.65 15.33 -0.77
N MET A 134 3.78 16.29 -1.13
CA MET A 134 3.59 16.69 -2.51
C MET A 134 4.85 17.33 -3.10
N ALA A 135 5.51 18.23 -2.36
CA ALA A 135 6.76 18.83 -2.78
C ALA A 135 7.85 17.78 -3.03
N PHE A 136 7.99 16.82 -2.10
CA PHE A 136 8.91 15.69 -2.24
C PHE A 136 8.56 14.81 -3.45
N LEU A 137 7.28 14.46 -3.63
CA LEU A 137 6.83 13.63 -4.76
C LEU A 137 7.11 14.30 -6.11
N VAL A 138 6.84 15.61 -6.24
CA VAL A 138 7.14 16.37 -7.45
C VAL A 138 8.64 16.38 -7.71
N TYR A 139 9.46 16.62 -6.67
CA TYR A 139 10.90 16.61 -6.81
C TYR A 139 11.42 15.23 -7.21
N LEU A 140 10.96 14.17 -6.56
CA LEU A 140 11.31 12.79 -6.86
C LEU A 140 10.95 12.43 -8.31
N ALA A 141 9.75 12.78 -8.76
CA ALA A 141 9.30 12.53 -10.13
C ALA A 141 10.17 13.30 -11.14
N SER A 142 10.48 14.57 -10.87
CA SER A 142 11.40 15.37 -11.69
C SER A 142 12.79 14.75 -11.74
N PHE A 143 13.34 14.37 -10.58
CA PHE A 143 14.64 13.73 -10.45
C PHE A 143 14.71 12.46 -11.29
N LEU A 144 13.71 11.57 -11.20
CA LEU A 144 13.66 10.33 -11.96
C LEU A 144 13.49 10.56 -13.47
N LYS A 145 12.81 11.64 -13.88
CA LYS A 145 12.64 11.99 -15.29
C LYS A 145 13.93 12.57 -15.90
N GLU A 146 14.64 13.41 -15.16
CA GLU A 146 15.85 14.09 -15.63
C GLU A 146 17.09 13.20 -15.56
N ASN A 147 17.21 12.37 -14.51
CA ASN A 147 18.33 11.46 -14.31
C ASN A 147 18.02 10.11 -14.96
N LYS A 148 18.44 9.93 -16.21
CA LYS A 148 18.39 8.62 -16.91
C LYS A 148 19.26 7.53 -16.24
N SER A 149 20.17 7.93 -15.35
CA SER A 149 20.98 7.03 -14.53
C SER A 149 20.10 6.19 -13.61
N ASN A 150 20.40 4.90 -13.50
CA ASN A 150 19.64 3.97 -12.67
C ASN A 150 19.76 4.39 -11.19
N PRO A 151 18.65 4.71 -10.47
CA PRO A 151 18.71 5.05 -9.05
C PRO A 151 19.39 3.97 -8.19
N CYS A 152 19.39 2.72 -8.68
CA CYS A 152 20.00 1.55 -8.05
C CYS A 152 21.43 1.28 -8.57
N GLU A 153 22.16 2.30 -9.01
CA GLU A 153 23.56 2.18 -9.42
C GLU A 153 24.43 1.49 -8.33
N PRO A 154 25.23 0.47 -8.66
CA PRO A 154 26.09 -0.19 -7.69
C PRO A 154 27.10 0.78 -7.06
N PRO A 155 27.52 0.56 -5.78
CA PRO A 155 27.15 -0.56 -4.92
C PRO A 155 25.86 -0.35 -4.09
N PHE A 156 25.42 0.88 -3.84
CA PHE A 156 24.33 1.18 -2.89
C PHE A 156 23.24 2.10 -3.45
N GLY A 157 23.27 2.42 -4.74
CA GLY A 157 22.42 3.41 -5.38
C GLY A 157 23.15 4.73 -5.64
N CYS A 158 22.52 5.56 -6.49
CA CYS A 158 23.02 6.89 -6.83
C CYS A 158 23.09 7.80 -5.59
N LEU A 159 24.23 8.47 -5.38
CA LEU A 159 24.46 9.35 -4.23
C LEU A 159 23.39 10.47 -4.12
N ASN A 160 23.04 11.09 -5.23
CA ASN A 160 22.04 12.17 -5.24
C ASN A 160 20.66 11.67 -4.77
N PHE A 161 20.29 10.46 -5.18
CA PHE A 161 19.04 9.84 -4.74
C PHE A 161 19.09 9.46 -3.26
N ARG A 162 20.21 8.92 -2.80
CA ARG A 162 20.41 8.58 -1.38
C ARG A 162 20.35 9.82 -0.48
N ASN A 163 20.97 10.93 -0.90
CA ASN A 163 20.89 12.22 -0.21
C ASN A 163 19.44 12.70 -0.11
N LEU A 164 18.69 12.65 -1.22
CA LEU A 164 17.28 13.01 -1.25
C LEU A 164 16.45 12.21 -0.24
N VAL A 165 16.62 10.89 -0.20
CA VAL A 165 15.90 10.03 0.75
C VAL A 165 16.32 10.31 2.19
N ALA A 166 17.61 10.47 2.46
CA ALA A 166 18.11 10.77 3.80
C ALA A 166 17.59 12.12 4.33
N GLU A 167 17.60 13.16 3.49
CA GLU A 167 17.06 14.48 3.83
C GLU A 167 15.55 14.45 4.10
N PHE A 168 14.80 13.67 3.31
CA PHE A 168 13.39 13.45 3.54
C PHE A 168 13.14 12.75 4.88
N MET A 169 13.88 11.68 5.18
CA MET A 169 13.76 10.96 6.45
C MET A 169 14.12 11.84 7.66
N LYS A 170 15.15 12.67 7.52
CA LYS A 170 15.57 13.63 8.54
C LYS A 170 14.55 14.73 8.76
N SER A 171 14.05 15.34 7.70
CA SER A 171 13.16 16.50 7.80
C SER A 171 11.74 16.11 8.21
N TYR A 172 11.23 14.99 7.69
CA TYR A 172 9.84 14.60 7.86
C TYR A 172 9.62 13.64 9.04
N TYR A 173 10.52 12.67 9.23
CA TYR A 173 10.40 11.69 10.32
C TYR A 173 11.31 11.98 11.51
N ASN A 174 12.11 13.06 11.47
CA ASN A 174 13.11 13.38 12.47
C ASN A 174 14.10 12.23 12.74
N ILE A 175 14.37 11.41 11.72
CA ILE A 175 15.31 10.29 11.81
C ILE A 175 16.69 10.81 11.38
N PRO A 176 17.72 10.81 12.26
CA PRO A 176 19.05 11.29 11.92
C PRO A 176 19.72 10.30 10.96
N SER A 177 19.53 10.50 9.66
CA SER A 177 20.11 9.68 8.59
C SER A 177 20.98 10.51 7.67
N THR A 178 22.06 9.90 7.19
CA THR A 178 22.88 10.41 6.08
C THR A 178 22.73 9.50 4.86
N SER A 179 23.31 9.88 3.72
CA SER A 179 23.37 8.99 2.55
C SER A 179 23.96 7.64 2.90
N ASP A 180 24.94 7.58 3.80
CA ASP A 180 25.64 6.35 4.19
C ASP A 180 24.71 5.34 4.88
N ASN A 181 23.60 5.80 5.45
CA ASN A 181 22.58 4.94 6.06
C ASN A 181 21.53 4.43 5.06
N VAL A 182 21.55 4.90 3.81
CA VAL A 182 20.55 4.57 2.80
C VAL A 182 21.16 3.68 1.72
N ALA A 183 20.50 2.57 1.39
CA ALA A 183 20.81 1.75 0.22
C ALA A 183 19.56 1.59 -0.65
N VAL A 184 19.73 1.65 -1.97
CA VAL A 184 18.64 1.64 -2.96
C VAL A 184 18.70 0.35 -3.76
N PHE A 185 17.60 -0.39 -3.76
CA PHE A 185 17.47 -1.66 -4.48
C PHE A 185 16.29 -1.61 -5.46
N PRO A 186 16.37 -2.31 -6.60
CA PRO A 186 15.28 -2.32 -7.59
C PRO A 186 13.97 -2.90 -7.06
N SER A 187 14.05 -3.80 -6.08
CA SER A 187 12.88 -4.35 -5.40
C SER A 187 13.22 -4.83 -4.00
N ARG A 188 12.18 -5.00 -3.18
CA ARG A 188 12.30 -5.60 -1.85
C ARG A 188 12.88 -7.02 -1.90
N ALA A 189 12.51 -7.81 -2.91
CA ALA A 189 13.03 -9.17 -3.06
C ALA A 189 14.55 -9.17 -3.29
N VAL A 190 15.02 -8.30 -4.19
CA VAL A 190 16.46 -8.14 -4.49
C VAL A 190 17.22 -7.64 -3.25
N ALA A 191 16.65 -6.71 -2.48
CA ALA A 191 17.26 -6.25 -1.22
C ALA A 191 17.46 -7.39 -0.22
N ILE A 192 16.45 -8.25 -0.04
CA ILE A 192 16.52 -9.39 0.87
C ILE A 192 17.54 -10.40 0.37
N GLU A 193 17.52 -10.74 -0.92
CA GLU A 193 18.46 -11.69 -1.52
C GLU A 193 19.91 -11.22 -1.36
N ILE A 194 20.21 -9.97 -1.69
CA ILE A 194 21.55 -9.39 -1.53
C ILE A 194 21.97 -9.40 -0.06
N SER A 195 21.07 -9.00 0.85
CA SER A 195 21.37 -8.99 2.29
C SER A 195 21.72 -10.40 2.78
N LEU A 196 20.94 -11.42 2.41
CA LEU A 196 21.19 -12.80 2.81
C LEU A 196 22.49 -13.35 2.21
N ARG A 197 22.83 -12.99 0.97
CA ARG A 197 24.13 -13.36 0.37
C ARG A 197 25.32 -12.66 1.01
N LEU A 198 25.14 -11.42 1.47
CA LEU A 198 26.22 -10.65 2.11
C LEU A 198 26.51 -11.16 3.52
N PHE A 199 25.48 -11.50 4.29
CA PHE A 199 25.65 -12.04 5.64
C PHE A 199 25.93 -13.55 5.66
N SER A 200 25.61 -14.26 4.58
CA SER A 200 25.73 -15.72 4.44
C SER A 200 25.30 -16.49 5.70
N PRO A 201 24.08 -16.26 6.24
CA PRO A 201 23.66 -16.95 7.45
C PRO A 201 23.42 -18.43 7.16
N ALA A 202 23.83 -19.28 8.10
CA ALA A 202 23.50 -20.70 8.11
C ALA A 202 21.99 -20.92 8.25
N LEU A 203 21.28 -20.03 8.95
CA LEU A 203 19.83 -20.03 9.07
C LEU A 203 19.27 -18.61 9.10
N ALA A 204 18.32 -18.34 8.22
CA ALA A 204 17.51 -17.14 8.21
C ALA A 204 16.02 -17.48 8.32
N ILE A 205 15.28 -16.61 8.98
CA ILE A 205 13.82 -16.67 9.05
C ILE A 205 13.24 -15.49 8.26
N VAL A 206 12.30 -15.76 7.34
CA VAL A 206 11.74 -14.76 6.43
C VAL A 206 10.21 -14.88 6.39
N ASP A 207 9.51 -13.74 6.51
CA ASP A 207 8.06 -13.63 6.34
C ASP A 207 7.57 -14.30 5.05
N GLU A 208 6.52 -15.12 5.16
CA GLU A 208 5.96 -15.94 4.06
C GLU A 208 5.63 -15.14 2.79
N HIS A 209 5.24 -13.87 2.93
CA HIS A 209 4.91 -13.04 1.77
C HIS A 209 6.15 -12.49 1.07
N LEU A 210 7.32 -12.62 1.69
CA LEU A 210 8.61 -12.15 1.17
C LEU A 210 9.44 -13.28 0.56
N THR A 211 9.11 -14.55 0.84
CA THR A 211 9.86 -15.72 0.34
C THR A 211 9.57 -16.07 -1.11
N ARG A 212 8.42 -15.66 -1.67
CA ARG A 212 7.97 -16.02 -3.04
C ARG A 212 8.99 -15.75 -4.14
N HIS A 213 9.84 -14.75 -3.95
CA HIS A 213 10.83 -14.30 -4.94
C HIS A 213 12.26 -14.71 -4.60
N LEU A 214 12.47 -15.44 -3.50
CA LEU A 214 13.79 -15.93 -3.12
C LEU A 214 14.19 -17.17 -3.93
N PRO A 215 15.50 -17.45 -4.07
CA PRO A 215 15.97 -18.68 -4.70
C PRO A 215 15.34 -19.92 -4.07
N LYS A 216 14.62 -20.73 -4.86
CA LYS A 216 13.91 -21.93 -4.38
C LYS A 216 14.82 -22.90 -3.61
N GLN A 217 16.10 -22.96 -3.99
CA GLN A 217 17.11 -23.78 -3.33
C GLN A 217 17.26 -23.46 -1.83
N TRP A 218 17.03 -22.21 -1.42
CA TRP A 218 17.11 -21.79 -0.01
C TRP A 218 15.92 -22.26 0.83
N LEU A 219 14.81 -22.61 0.19
CA LEU A 219 13.55 -23.03 0.83
C LEU A 219 13.40 -24.56 0.86
N THR A 220 14.38 -25.31 0.33
CA THR A 220 14.28 -26.77 0.19
C THR A 220 14.56 -27.49 1.51
N SER A 221 13.66 -28.39 1.90
CA SER A 221 13.75 -29.20 3.12
C SER A 221 14.95 -30.16 3.18
N SER A 222 15.58 -30.47 2.04
CA SER A 222 16.73 -31.37 1.97
C SER A 222 17.95 -30.89 2.78
N ALA A 223 18.05 -29.58 3.06
CA ALA A 223 19.08 -29.02 3.94
C ALA A 223 18.79 -29.21 5.45
N ILE A 224 17.54 -29.57 5.80
CA ILE A 224 17.11 -29.81 7.19
C ILE A 224 17.41 -31.26 7.61
N GLU A 225 17.32 -32.22 6.67
CA GLU A 225 17.45 -33.65 6.96
C GLU A 225 18.87 -34.23 6.73
N GLY A 226 19.79 -33.48 6.10
CA GLY A 226 21.11 -33.98 5.68
C GLY A 226 22.29 -33.20 6.24
N ARG A 227 22.56 -33.28 7.55
CA ARG A 227 23.82 -32.79 8.15
C ARG A 227 24.93 -33.85 8.24
N ALA A 228 24.74 -35.01 7.60
CA ALA A 228 25.66 -36.14 7.75
C ALA A 228 26.75 -36.26 6.67
N ASP A 229 26.61 -35.67 5.48
CA ASP A 229 27.65 -35.84 4.45
C ASP A 229 27.68 -34.69 3.42
N CYS A 230 28.90 -34.37 2.97
CA CYS A 230 29.31 -33.59 1.79
C CYS A 230 29.78 -32.14 2.03
N ASP A 231 31.09 -31.96 1.82
CA ASP A 231 31.91 -30.74 1.69
C ASP A 231 31.46 -29.72 0.60
N ARG A 232 30.19 -29.73 0.18
CA ARG A 232 29.62 -28.78 -0.82
C ARG A 232 28.68 -27.72 -0.22
N ALA A 233 28.46 -27.71 1.10
CA ALA A 233 27.39 -26.95 1.76
C ALA A 233 27.83 -25.64 2.43
N LYS A 234 29.00 -25.07 2.09
CA LYS A 234 29.52 -23.87 2.79
C LYS A 234 28.85 -22.54 2.41
N ASP A 235 28.07 -22.48 1.33
CA ASP A 235 27.48 -21.24 0.82
C ASP A 235 25.94 -21.26 0.66
N THR A 236 25.26 -22.29 1.17
CA THR A 236 23.80 -22.41 1.00
C THR A 236 23.07 -21.86 2.21
N VAL A 237 22.54 -20.65 2.09
CA VAL A 237 21.63 -20.05 3.08
C VAL A 237 20.37 -20.91 3.18
N LEU A 238 20.05 -21.38 4.40
CA LEU A 238 18.76 -22.00 4.70
C LEU A 238 17.75 -20.93 5.13
N VAL A 239 16.61 -20.87 4.45
CA VAL A 239 15.52 -19.94 4.76
C VAL A 239 14.30 -20.73 5.22
N ILE A 240 13.77 -20.37 6.40
CA ILE A 240 12.50 -20.87 6.91
C ILE A 240 11.44 -19.77 6.78
N GLU A 241 10.33 -20.11 6.15
CA GLU A 241 9.18 -19.22 6.03
C GLU A 241 8.39 -19.14 7.35
N VAL A 242 7.92 -17.94 7.70
CA VAL A 242 7.21 -17.72 8.96
C VAL A 242 5.99 -16.81 8.82
N PRO A 243 4.96 -17.01 9.67
CA PRO A 243 3.78 -16.16 9.68
C PRO A 243 4.10 -14.74 10.18
N ARG A 244 3.24 -13.80 9.83
CA ARG A 244 3.35 -12.37 10.22
C ARG A 244 3.02 -12.04 11.66
N GLN A 245 2.46 -12.98 12.42
CA GLN A 245 2.02 -12.73 13.80
C GLN A 245 3.22 -12.69 14.73
N SER A 246 3.34 -11.63 15.55
CA SER A 246 4.53 -11.41 16.36
C SER A 246 4.81 -12.53 17.37
N ASP A 247 3.77 -13.10 17.99
CA ASP A 247 3.92 -14.13 19.03
C ASP A 247 4.54 -15.42 18.48
N LEU A 248 4.03 -15.87 17.32
CA LEU A 248 4.55 -17.05 16.62
C LEU A 248 5.99 -16.81 16.14
N LEU A 249 6.26 -15.61 15.60
CA LEU A 249 7.61 -15.24 15.18
C LEU A 249 8.60 -15.27 16.35
N ILE A 250 8.22 -14.72 17.51
CA ILE A 250 9.06 -14.70 18.72
C ILE A 250 9.36 -16.13 19.20
N GLU A 251 8.36 -17.01 19.20
CA GLU A 251 8.57 -18.42 19.55
C GLU A 251 9.59 -19.08 18.60
N LEU A 252 9.44 -18.88 17.29
CA LEU A 252 10.34 -19.42 16.29
C LEU A 252 11.77 -18.85 16.42
N ILE A 253 11.93 -17.55 16.67
CA ILE A 253 13.24 -16.94 16.92
C ILE A 253 13.93 -17.63 18.11
N ARG A 254 13.22 -17.80 19.23
CA ARG A 254 13.79 -18.40 20.45
C ARG A 254 14.16 -19.87 20.26
N LYS A 255 13.37 -20.63 19.50
CA LYS A 255 13.58 -22.06 19.28
C LYS A 255 14.63 -22.35 18.23
N LEU A 256 14.58 -21.66 17.10
CA LEU A 256 15.41 -21.93 15.93
C LEU A 256 16.73 -21.16 15.94
N LYS A 257 16.81 -20.08 16.73
CA LYS A 257 18.01 -19.23 16.89
C LYS A 257 18.61 -18.80 15.54
N PRO A 258 17.82 -18.16 14.65
CA PRO A 258 18.32 -17.72 13.35
C PRO A 258 19.36 -16.61 13.49
N GLN A 259 20.27 -16.50 12.52
CA GLN A 259 21.25 -15.41 12.47
C GLN A 259 20.67 -14.14 11.86
N VAL A 260 19.68 -14.29 10.97
CA VAL A 260 18.99 -13.16 10.32
C VAL A 260 17.49 -13.38 10.37
N VAL A 261 16.75 -12.32 10.69
CA VAL A 261 15.29 -12.29 10.68
C VAL A 261 14.83 -11.18 9.74
N VAL A 262 14.01 -11.52 8.75
CA VAL A 262 13.38 -10.56 7.83
C VAL A 262 11.87 -10.68 7.97
N THR A 263 11.22 -9.67 8.56
CA THR A 263 9.80 -9.74 8.88
C THR A 263 9.03 -8.46 8.56
N GLY A 264 7.74 -8.60 8.29
CA GLY A 264 6.76 -7.52 8.40
C GLY A 264 6.04 -7.51 9.75
N MET A 265 5.10 -6.60 9.91
CA MET A 265 4.14 -6.62 11.03
C MET A 265 2.71 -6.66 10.48
N ALA A 266 1.84 -7.42 11.15
CA ALA A 266 0.42 -7.40 10.82
C ALA A 266 -0.18 -6.02 11.13
N LYS A 267 -1.11 -5.55 10.28
CA LYS A 267 -1.68 -4.18 10.40
C LYS A 267 -2.32 -3.93 11.76
N PHE A 268 -2.92 -4.95 12.38
CA PHE A 268 -3.55 -4.83 13.70
C PHE A 268 -2.54 -4.77 14.85
N GLU A 269 -1.32 -5.30 14.67
CA GLU A 269 -0.25 -5.23 15.68
C GLU A 269 0.57 -3.94 15.57
N ALA A 270 0.61 -3.34 14.36
CA ALA A 270 1.29 -2.08 14.09
C ALA A 270 0.63 -0.83 14.72
N ILE A 271 -0.43 -1.02 15.54
CA ILE A 271 -1.11 0.06 16.27
C ILE A 271 -0.24 0.56 17.44
N THR A 272 0.57 -0.32 18.04
CA THR A 272 1.46 0.01 19.16
C THR A 272 2.89 -0.46 18.89
N SER A 273 3.85 0.11 19.61
CA SER A 273 5.26 -0.32 19.51
C SER A 273 5.55 -1.65 20.22
N ALA A 274 4.60 -2.21 20.98
CA ALA A 274 4.84 -3.36 21.84
C ALA A 274 5.34 -4.59 21.07
N ALA A 275 4.68 -4.94 19.95
CA ALA A 275 5.07 -6.08 19.13
C ALA A 275 6.49 -5.92 18.56
N LEU A 276 6.84 -4.72 18.07
CA LEU A 276 8.19 -4.43 17.55
C LEU A 276 9.25 -4.54 18.66
N VAL A 277 8.98 -3.97 19.84
CA VAL A 277 9.89 -4.05 21.00
C VAL A 277 10.10 -5.50 21.43
N ASN A 278 9.04 -6.31 21.46
CA ASN A 278 9.13 -7.72 21.84
C ASN A 278 9.95 -8.53 20.82
N ILE A 279 9.78 -8.30 19.52
CA ILE A 279 10.58 -8.92 18.47
C ILE A 279 12.07 -8.53 18.62
N LEU A 280 12.35 -7.24 18.84
CA LEU A 280 13.73 -6.75 19.05
C LEU A 280 14.37 -7.32 20.32
N SER A 281 13.59 -7.54 21.39
CA SER A 281 14.08 -8.21 22.59
C SER A 281 14.42 -9.66 22.28
N ALA A 282 13.54 -10.38 21.61
CA ALA A 282 13.76 -11.79 21.28
C ALA A 282 14.98 -12.01 20.36
N THR A 283 15.22 -11.11 19.40
CA THR A 283 16.42 -11.19 18.54
C THR A 283 17.69 -10.84 19.32
N ARG A 284 17.64 -9.89 20.26
CA ARG A 284 18.77 -9.57 21.15
C ARG A 284 19.16 -10.75 22.04
N ASP A 285 18.16 -11.45 22.60
CA ASP A 285 18.38 -12.61 23.47
C ASP A 285 19.09 -13.77 22.75
N VAL A 286 18.90 -13.89 21.43
CA VAL A 286 19.53 -14.91 20.58
C VAL A 286 20.90 -14.48 20.06
N GLY A 287 21.07 -13.19 19.75
CA GLY A 287 22.29 -12.65 19.15
C GLY A 287 23.39 -12.23 20.14
N SER A 288 23.13 -12.36 21.45
CA SER A 288 24.12 -12.16 22.53
C SER A 288 24.83 -13.47 22.86
#